data_AF-A0AAW0Q021-F1
#
_entry.id   AF-A0AAW0Q021-F1
#
_cell.length_a   1.000
_cell.length_b   1.000
_cell.length_c   1.000
_cell.angle_alpha   90.00
_cell.angle_beta   90.00
_cell.angle_gamma   90.00
#
_symmetry.space_group_name_H-M   'P 1'
#
loop_
_entity.id
_entity.type
_entity.pdbx_description
1 polymer ?
#
loop_
_entity_poly.entity_id
_entity_poly.type
_entity_poly.pdbx_seq_one_letter_code
_entity_poly.pdbx_strand_id
1 'polypeptide(L)'
;MRRGSIVNKLILTVDATDDNYMPKRVAVYGGEGDDFKKLSDVTIDDNLIGEVCVLEDMVLHFPVIEVRIEECRDEGIDVRIRGLKIKSSCERDLGLNADVFQSNNLVRYPRLQGTAPEVLYKRALVIQRFMILLDSVFGTFGSSLGLQPRDV
;
A
#
# COMPACT_ATOMS: atom_id res chain seq x y z
N MET A 1 -3.51 6.85 -4.92
CA MET A 1 -2.27 6.29 -4.36
C MET A 1 -1.22 6.14 -5.46
N ARG A 2 0.08 6.16 -5.14
CA ARG A 2 1.11 5.93 -6.16
C ARG A 2 0.98 4.51 -6.70
N ARG A 3 1.16 4.32 -8.01
CA ARG A 3 1.12 2.99 -8.64
C ARG A 3 2.04 2.02 -7.91
N GLY A 4 1.57 0.79 -7.69
CA GLY A 4 2.31 -0.26 -6.99
C GLY A 4 2.39 -0.09 -5.46
N SER A 5 1.73 0.92 -4.87
CA SER A 5 1.64 1.05 -3.41
C SER A 5 0.60 0.10 -2.82
N ILE A 6 1.02 -0.77 -1.92
CA ILE A 6 0.15 -1.68 -1.19
C ILE A 6 -0.02 -1.15 0.24
N VAL A 7 -1.26 -1.08 0.73
CA VAL A 7 -1.54 -0.61 2.09
C VAL A 7 -1.29 -1.73 3.09
N ASN A 8 -0.25 -1.60 3.91
CA ASN A 8 0.03 -2.57 4.97
C ASN A 8 -0.85 -2.31 6.19
N LYS A 9 -1.03 -1.05 6.58
CA LYS A 9 -1.95 -0.64 7.67
C LYS A 9 -2.54 0.75 7.39
N LEU A 10 -3.83 0.91 7.67
CA LEU A 10 -4.55 2.17 7.75
C LEU A 10 -5.05 2.33 9.18
N ILE A 11 -4.63 3.39 9.84
CA ILE A 11 -4.87 3.60 11.26
C ILE A 11 -5.55 4.95 11.46
N LEU A 12 -6.64 4.96 12.22
CA LEU A 12 -7.31 6.17 12.68
C LEU A 12 -6.97 6.42 14.15
N THR A 13 -6.80 7.68 14.53
CA THR A 13 -6.72 8.08 15.94
C THR A 13 -8.06 8.67 16.33
N VAL A 14 -8.66 8.11 17.38
CA VAL A 14 -9.98 8.44 17.90
C VAL A 14 -9.90 8.70 19.40
N ASP A 15 -10.85 9.46 19.93
CA ASP A 15 -10.88 9.84 21.33
C ASP A 15 -12.31 9.83 21.84
N ALA A 16 -12.61 8.94 22.79
CA ALA A 16 -13.93 8.82 23.40
C ALA A 16 -14.45 10.11 24.06
N THR A 17 -13.57 11.10 24.32
CA THR A 17 -13.97 12.44 24.81
C THR A 17 -14.59 13.33 23.73
N ASP A 18 -14.68 12.86 22.48
CA ASP A 18 -15.34 13.56 21.37
C ASP A 18 -16.87 13.39 21.34
N ASP A 19 -17.46 12.73 22.35
CA ASP A 19 -18.90 12.55 22.51
C ASP A 19 -19.56 12.00 21.22
N ASN A 20 -20.56 12.70 20.67
CA ASN A 20 -21.27 12.30 19.45
C ASN A 20 -20.45 12.46 18.16
N TYR A 21 -19.28 13.10 18.21
CA TYR A 21 -18.37 13.16 17.06
C TYR A 21 -17.49 11.90 16.96
N MET A 22 -17.58 10.98 17.92
CA MET A 22 -16.80 9.74 17.93
C MET A 22 -17.33 8.76 16.86
N PRO A 23 -16.48 8.28 15.92
CA PRO A 23 -16.89 7.25 14.98
C PRO A 23 -17.11 5.91 15.70
N LYS A 24 -18.20 5.22 15.34
CA LYS A 24 -18.58 3.92 15.90
C LYS A 24 -18.37 2.78 14.93
N ARG A 25 -18.67 2.98 13.65
CA ARG A 25 -18.50 1.96 12.61
C ARG A 25 -17.86 2.57 11.37
N VAL A 26 -16.75 1.96 10.95
CA VAL A 26 -15.92 2.44 9.84
C VAL A 26 -15.75 1.33 8.83
N ALA A 27 -16.21 1.57 7.61
CA ALA A 27 -15.98 0.68 6.48
C ALA A 27 -14.90 1.27 5.55
N VAL A 28 -14.03 0.42 5.05
CA VAL A 28 -12.99 0.82 4.10
C VAL A 28 -13.21 0.12 2.77
N TYR A 29 -13.19 0.90 1.70
CA TYR A 29 -13.36 0.44 0.33
C TYR A 29 -12.10 0.74 -0.48
N GLY A 30 -11.86 -0.05 -1.51
CA GLY A 30 -10.78 0.18 -2.47
C GLY A 30 -11.28 -0.05 -3.89
N GLY A 31 -10.85 0.80 -4.81
CA GLY A 31 -11.36 0.77 -6.18
C GLY A 31 -10.78 1.83 -7.11
N GLU A 32 -11.36 1.91 -8.29
CA GLU A 32 -11.12 2.96 -9.29
C GLU A 32 -12.44 3.29 -10.01
N GLY A 33 -12.68 4.57 -10.29
CA GLY A 33 -13.94 5.00 -10.91
C GLY A 33 -15.15 4.66 -10.04
N ASP A 34 -16.13 3.95 -10.60
CA ASP A 34 -17.34 3.53 -9.90
C ASP A 34 -17.23 2.10 -9.30
N ASP A 35 -16.12 1.39 -9.50
CA ASP A 35 -15.93 0.01 -9.03
C ASP A 35 -15.18 0.00 -7.69
N PHE A 36 -15.93 0.18 -6.60
CA PHE A 36 -15.43 0.11 -5.24
C PHE A 36 -15.79 -1.22 -4.56
N LYS A 37 -14.76 -1.94 -4.10
CA LYS A 37 -14.90 -3.16 -3.31
C LYS A 37 -14.73 -2.87 -1.83
N LYS A 38 -15.64 -3.38 -1.00
CA LYS A 38 -15.49 -3.35 0.46
C LYS A 38 -14.30 -4.22 0.88
N LEU A 39 -13.32 -3.60 1.53
CA LEU A 39 -12.10 -4.26 2.01
C LEU A 39 -12.18 -4.60 3.50
N SER A 40 -12.81 -3.73 4.30
CA SER A 40 -12.90 -3.88 5.75
C SER A 40 -14.16 -3.22 6.31
N ASP A 41 -14.60 -3.66 7.48
CA ASP A 41 -15.70 -3.11 8.29
C ASP A 41 -15.32 -3.30 9.77
N VAL A 42 -15.09 -2.20 10.48
CA VAL A 42 -14.58 -2.21 11.84
C VAL A 42 -15.51 -1.43 12.75
N THR A 43 -15.93 -2.09 13.82
CA THR A 43 -16.63 -1.46 14.95
C THR A 43 -15.61 -0.99 15.98
N ILE A 44 -15.71 0.27 16.40
CA ILE A 44 -14.85 0.92 17.38
C ILE A 44 -15.54 0.88 18.74
N ASP A 45 -14.78 0.62 19.81
CA ASP A 45 -15.28 0.67 21.19
C ASP A 45 -15.56 2.14 21.59
N ASP A 46 -16.73 2.38 22.19
CA ASP A 46 -17.18 3.73 22.58
C ASP A 46 -16.26 4.40 23.63
N ASN A 47 -15.42 3.64 24.33
CA ASN A 47 -14.48 4.13 25.35
C ASN A 47 -13.03 4.18 24.85
N LEU A 48 -12.78 3.90 23.55
CA LEU A 48 -11.42 3.90 23.01
C LEU A 48 -10.84 5.32 22.97
N ILE A 49 -9.65 5.46 23.52
CA ILE A 49 -8.79 6.64 23.35
C ILE A 49 -7.46 6.17 22.78
N GLY A 50 -7.22 6.42 21.50
CA GLY A 50 -5.98 6.01 20.84
C GLY A 50 -6.12 5.63 19.37
N GLU A 51 -5.25 4.74 18.92
CA GLU A 51 -5.16 4.29 17.53
C GLU A 51 -6.02 3.02 17.30
N VAL A 52 -6.79 3.00 16.21
CA VAL A 52 -7.53 1.83 15.71
C VAL A 52 -7.08 1.51 14.27
N CYS A 53 -6.75 0.25 14.02
CA CYS A 53 -6.41 -0.23 12.68
C CYS A 53 -7.70 -0.56 11.93
N VAL A 54 -8.00 0.15 10.85
CA VAL A 54 -9.24 -0.02 10.06
C VAL A 54 -9.05 -0.81 8.77
N LEU A 55 -7.80 -0.96 8.31
CA LEU A 55 -7.43 -1.82 7.20
C LEU A 55 -6.01 -2.34 7.43
N GLU A 56 -5.76 -3.63 7.21
CA GLU A 56 -4.42 -4.19 7.28
C GLU A 56 -4.18 -5.33 6.30
N ASP A 57 -2.90 -5.64 6.10
CA ASP A 57 -2.40 -6.80 5.35
C ASP A 57 -3.00 -6.96 3.95
N MET A 58 -3.15 -5.83 3.24
CA MET A 58 -3.57 -5.88 1.84
C MET A 58 -2.50 -6.54 0.99
N VAL A 59 -2.95 -7.32 0.01
CA VAL A 59 -2.09 -8.00 -0.97
C VAL A 59 -2.17 -7.34 -2.35
N LEU A 60 -3.23 -6.55 -2.59
CA LEU A 60 -3.50 -5.90 -3.87
C LEU A 60 -3.36 -4.39 -3.76
N HIS A 61 -2.84 -3.77 -4.81
CA HIS A 61 -2.84 -2.32 -4.97
C HIS A 61 -4.24 -1.82 -5.32
N PHE A 62 -4.72 -0.83 -4.57
CA PHE A 62 -5.93 -0.07 -4.88
C PHE A 62 -5.55 1.40 -5.12
N PRO A 63 -5.85 1.97 -6.30
CA PRO A 63 -5.48 3.35 -6.61
C PRO A 63 -6.23 4.35 -5.75
N VAL A 64 -7.48 4.06 -5.38
CA VAL A 64 -8.27 4.84 -4.43
C VAL A 64 -8.65 3.98 -3.23
N ILE A 65 -8.45 4.53 -2.04
CA ILE A 65 -8.95 3.98 -0.78
C ILE A 65 -9.97 4.97 -0.24
N GLU A 66 -11.18 4.50 0.03
CA GLU A 66 -12.28 5.29 0.55
C GLU A 66 -12.62 4.83 1.96
N VAL A 67 -12.57 5.74 2.92
CA VAL A 67 -12.95 5.48 4.32
C VAL A 67 -14.34 6.06 4.53
N ARG A 68 -15.30 5.19 4.84
CA ARG A 68 -16.69 5.55 5.13
C ARG A 68 -16.94 5.41 6.62
N ILE A 69 -17.28 6.52 7.28
CA ILE A 69 -17.84 6.48 8.63
C ILE A 69 -19.33 6.21 8.45
N GLU A 70 -19.76 5.00 8.76
CA GLU A 70 -21.16 4.60 8.55
C GLU A 70 -22.02 5.00 9.75
N GLU A 71 -21.44 4.99 10.96
CA GLU A 71 -22.15 5.30 12.21
C GLU A 71 -21.23 6.09 13.16
N CYS A 72 -21.79 7.10 13.82
CA CYS A 72 -21.17 7.80 14.95
C CYS A 72 -21.87 7.43 16.26
N ARG A 73 -21.20 7.70 17.38
CA ARG A 73 -21.78 7.55 18.72
C ARG A 73 -23.00 8.46 18.88
N ASP A 74 -24.02 7.96 19.59
CA ASP A 74 -25.26 8.68 19.90
C ASP A 74 -25.93 9.33 18.68
N GLU A 75 -25.88 8.66 17.53
CA GLU A 75 -26.44 9.13 16.24
C GLU A 75 -25.89 10.51 15.80
N GLY A 76 -24.63 10.79 16.13
CA GLY A 76 -23.94 11.98 15.65
C GLY A 76 -23.93 12.10 14.12
N ILE A 77 -24.04 13.34 13.65
CA ILE A 77 -24.09 13.65 12.21
C ILE A 77 -22.68 13.89 11.66
N ASP A 78 -21.84 14.54 12.47
CA ASP A 78 -20.47 14.88 12.14
C ASP A 78 -19.50 13.94 12.87
N VAL A 79 -18.30 13.79 12.33
CA VAL A 79 -17.24 12.95 12.89
C VAL A 79 -15.98 13.75 13.15
N ARG A 80 -15.27 13.45 14.25
CA ARG A 80 -13.93 13.98 14.53
C ARG A 80 -12.90 12.87 14.48
N ILE A 81 -12.01 12.95 13.50
CA ILE A 81 -10.83 12.08 13.39
C ILE A 81 -9.62 12.87 13.88
N ARG A 82 -8.97 12.41 14.96
CA ARG A 82 -7.81 13.10 15.56
C ARG A 82 -6.53 12.90 14.76
N GLY A 83 -6.43 11.79 14.05
CA GLY A 83 -5.27 11.43 13.25
C GLY A 83 -5.59 10.37 12.22
N LEU A 84 -4.86 10.39 11.11
CA LEU A 84 -4.93 9.39 10.05
C LEU A 84 -3.50 9.01 9.68
N LYS A 85 -3.19 7.72 9.73
CA LYS A 85 -1.87 7.20 9.43
C LYS A 85 -1.96 6.04 8.47
N ILE A 86 -1.12 6.07 7.44
CA ILE A 86 -1.03 5.02 6.43
C ILE A 86 0.38 4.48 6.45
N LYS A 87 0.50 3.16 6.62
CA LYS A 87 1.73 2.41 6.38
C LYS A 87 1.54 1.67 5.06
N SER A 88 2.32 2.03 4.04
CA SER A 88 2.31 1.37 2.75
C SER A 88 3.68 0.82 2.42
N SER A 89 3.72 -0.32 1.75
CA SER A 89 4.89 -0.75 1.00
C SER A 89 4.73 -0.31 -0.45
N CYS A 90 5.83 -0.04 -1.15
CA CYS A 90 5.80 -0.11 -2.59
C CYS A 90 6.21 -1.53 -2.97
N GLU A 91 5.33 -2.25 -3.66
CA GLU A 91 5.85 -3.24 -4.57
C GLU A 91 6.68 -2.45 -5.59
N ARG A 92 7.96 -2.79 -5.75
CA ARG A 92 8.84 -2.07 -6.67
C ARG A 92 8.26 -2.23 -8.07
N ASP A 93 7.44 -1.27 -8.51
CA ASP A 93 7.35 -0.97 -9.92
C ASP A 93 8.73 -0.48 -10.30
N LEU A 94 9.57 -1.39 -10.81
CA LEU A 94 10.96 -1.12 -11.15
C LEU A 94 11.08 -0.09 -12.29
N GLY A 95 9.95 0.47 -12.75
CA GLY A 95 9.90 1.50 -13.78
C GLY A 95 10.53 1.00 -15.06
N LEU A 96 10.49 -0.31 -15.31
CA LEU A 96 11.09 -0.91 -16.49
C LEU A 96 10.26 -0.47 -17.69
N ASN A 97 10.72 0.58 -18.35
CA ASN A 97 10.33 0.95 -19.69
C ASN A 97 11.54 0.64 -20.61
N ALA A 98 11.29 0.29 -21.87
CA ALA A 98 12.33 0.17 -22.89
C ALA A 98 13.27 1.40 -22.90
N ASP A 99 12.74 2.60 -22.61
CA ASP A 99 13.50 3.85 -22.51
C ASP A 99 14.59 3.83 -21.42
N VAL A 100 14.41 3.04 -20.34
CA VAL A 100 15.44 2.85 -19.30
C VAL A 100 16.71 2.22 -19.89
N PHE A 101 16.54 1.35 -20.90
CA PHE A 101 17.62 0.67 -21.60
C PHE A 101 18.19 1.48 -22.78
N GLN A 102 17.64 2.66 -23.07
CA GLN A 102 18.15 3.55 -24.12
C GLN A 102 19.19 4.55 -23.60
N SER A 103 19.31 4.72 -22.27
CA SER A 103 20.20 5.74 -21.71
C SER A 103 21.68 5.50 -22.06
N ASN A 104 22.35 6.54 -22.58
CA ASN A 104 23.77 6.52 -22.98
C ASN A 104 24.74 6.24 -21.80
N ASN A 105 24.23 6.14 -20.57
CA ASN A 105 25.00 5.97 -19.32
C ASN A 105 24.72 4.63 -18.61
N LEU A 106 24.42 3.56 -19.35
CA LEU A 106 24.39 2.19 -18.80
C LEU A 106 25.81 1.71 -18.46
N VAL A 107 26.39 2.27 -17.38
CA VAL A 107 27.72 1.97 -16.84
C VAL A 107 27.63 0.86 -15.79
N ARG A 108 27.10 -0.32 -16.16
CA ARG A 108 27.26 -1.52 -15.33
C ARG A 108 27.79 -2.67 -16.17
N TYR A 109 28.87 -3.30 -15.69
CA TYR A 109 29.41 -4.52 -16.29
C TYR A 109 28.55 -5.73 -15.86
N PRO A 110 28.29 -6.70 -16.77
CA PRO A 110 28.73 -6.76 -18.16
C PRO A 110 28.03 -5.69 -19.03
N ARG A 111 28.79 -4.99 -19.87
CA ARG A 111 28.22 -3.99 -20.78
C ARG A 111 27.22 -4.71 -21.70
N LEU A 112 25.94 -4.33 -21.64
CA LEU A 112 24.88 -4.88 -22.50
C LEU A 112 24.94 -4.33 -23.95
N GLN A 113 26.10 -3.80 -24.33
CA GLN A 113 26.38 -3.25 -25.65
C GLN A 113 26.28 -4.37 -26.69
N GLY A 114 25.37 -4.24 -27.64
CA GLY A 114 25.10 -5.23 -28.69
C GLY A 114 23.75 -5.95 -28.59
N THR A 115 22.98 -5.75 -27.52
CA THR A 115 21.60 -6.25 -27.42
C THR A 115 20.62 -5.10 -27.57
N ALA A 116 19.59 -5.26 -28.41
CA ALA A 116 18.56 -4.23 -28.58
C ALA A 116 17.84 -3.93 -27.24
N PRO A 117 17.54 -2.65 -26.92
CA PRO A 117 16.85 -2.26 -25.68
C PRO A 117 15.56 -3.05 -25.42
N GLU A 118 14.79 -3.32 -26.47
CA GLU A 118 13.58 -4.15 -26.43
C GLU A 118 13.82 -5.57 -25.90
N VAL A 119 14.93 -6.19 -26.29
CA VAL A 119 15.29 -7.54 -25.83
C VAL A 119 15.68 -7.51 -24.36
N LEU A 120 16.37 -6.45 -23.92
CA LEU A 120 16.73 -6.26 -22.51
C LEU A 120 15.48 -6.03 -21.65
N TYR A 121 14.53 -5.22 -22.12
CA TYR A 121 13.25 -5.01 -21.47
C TYR A 121 12.46 -6.31 -21.30
N LYS A 122 12.33 -7.11 -22.37
CA LYS A 122 11.64 -8.41 -22.30
C LYS A 122 12.33 -9.38 -21.35
N ARG A 123 13.67 -9.41 -21.32
CA ARG A 123 14.43 -10.23 -20.35
C ARG A 123 14.18 -9.77 -18.91
N ALA A 124 14.20 -8.47 -18.66
CA ALA A 124 13.92 -7.92 -17.34
C ALA A 124 12.49 -8.25 -16.88
N LEU A 125 11.51 -8.19 -17.78
CA LEU A 125 10.13 -8.57 -17.49
C LEU A 125 9.99 -10.06 -17.13
N VAL A 126 10.70 -10.94 -17.83
CA VAL A 126 10.71 -12.38 -17.52
C VAL A 126 11.34 -12.65 -16.15
N ILE A 127 12.48 -12.01 -15.86
CA ILE A 127 13.15 -12.13 -14.55
C ILE A 127 12.24 -11.60 -13.45
N GLN A 128 11.55 -10.46 -13.67
CA GLN A 128 10.60 -9.91 -12.72
C GLN A 128 9.46 -10.89 -12.42
N ARG A 129 8.85 -11.48 -13.46
CA ARG A 129 7.79 -12.49 -13.28
C ARG A 129 8.29 -13.72 -12.52
N PHE A 130 9.53 -14.15 -12.78
CA PHE A 130 10.15 -15.23 -12.03
C PHE A 130 10.37 -14.85 -10.57
N MET A 131 10.85 -13.65 -10.27
CA MET A 131 11.04 -13.19 -8.88
C MET A 131 9.72 -13.13 -8.11
N ILE A 132 8.64 -12.64 -8.73
CA ILE A 132 7.30 -12.64 -8.12
C ILE A 132 6.84 -14.07 -7.77
N LEU A 133 7.02 -15.00 -8.71
CA LEU A 133 6.72 -16.42 -8.46
C LEU A 133 7.61 -17.01 -7.36
N LEU A 134 8.90 -16.68 -7.38
CA LEU A 134 9.87 -17.15 -6.41
C LEU A 134 9.56 -16.65 -5.00
N ASP A 135 9.22 -15.37 -4.86
CA ASP A 135 8.79 -14.77 -3.58
C ASP A 135 7.49 -15.41 -3.08
N SER A 136 6.57 -15.78 -3.98
CA SER A 136 5.34 -16.51 -3.61
C SER A 136 5.63 -17.93 -3.09
N VAL A 137 6.70 -18.57 -3.56
CA VAL A 137 7.16 -19.89 -3.07
C VAL A 137 7.93 -19.75 -1.75
N PHE A 138 8.69 -18.66 -1.58
CA PHE A 138 9.48 -18.39 -0.38
C PHE A 138 8.72 -17.67 0.75
N GLY A 139 7.41 -17.47 0.62
CA GLY A 139 6.56 -16.70 1.54
C GLY A 139 6.40 -17.22 2.98
N THR A 140 7.50 -17.49 3.70
CA THR A 140 7.57 -17.67 5.17
C THR A 140 8.93 -17.32 5.82
N PHE A 141 9.91 -16.69 5.15
CA PHE A 141 11.16 -16.27 5.80
C PHE A 141 11.55 -14.82 5.44
N GLY A 142 10.94 -13.84 6.11
CA GLY A 142 11.22 -12.42 5.86
C GLY A 142 10.93 -11.48 7.02
N SER A 143 10.67 -11.98 8.23
CA SER A 143 10.73 -11.20 9.48
C SER A 143 12.09 -11.42 10.16
N SER A 144 13.18 -11.26 9.42
CA SER A 144 14.47 -10.78 9.94
C SER A 144 15.44 -10.64 8.77
N LEU A 145 15.64 -9.41 8.31
CA LEU A 145 16.98 -8.88 8.06
C LEU A 145 16.79 -7.39 7.79
N GLY A 146 17.08 -6.60 8.83
CA GLY A 146 17.17 -5.17 8.72
C GLY A 146 18.25 -4.80 7.72
N LEU A 147 17.83 -4.32 6.56
CA LEU A 147 18.66 -3.49 5.70
C LEU A 147 18.04 -2.10 5.74
N GLN A 148 18.42 -1.33 6.77
CA GLN A 148 18.28 0.12 6.71
C GLN A 148 19.10 0.64 5.53
N PRO A 149 18.57 1.56 4.71
CA PRO A 149 19.40 2.34 3.82
C PRO A 149 20.32 3.20 4.69
N ARG A 150 21.64 3.06 4.53
CA ARG A 150 22.57 4.05 5.03
C ARG A 150 22.42 5.29 4.17
N ASP A 151 22.10 6.40 4.81
CA ASP A 151 22.20 7.73 4.24
C ASP A 151 23.63 7.95 3.72
N VAL A 152 23.72 8.44 2.48
CA VAL A 152 24.84 9.23 1.97
C VAL A 152 24.24 10.49 1.38
#